data_AF-A0A087APC8-F1
#
_entry.id   AF-A0A087APC8-F1
#
_cell.length_a   1.000
_cell.length_b   1.000
_cell.length_c   1.000
_cell.angle_alpha   90.00
_cell.angle_beta   90.00
_cell.angle_gamma   90.00
#
_symmetry.space_group_name_H-M   'P 1'
#
loop_
_entity.id
_entity.type
_entity.pdbx_description
1 polymer ?
#
loop_
_entity_poly.entity_id
_entity_poly.type
_entity_poly.pdbx_seq_one_letter_code
_entity_poly.pdbx_strand_id
1 'polypeptide(L)'
;ALTHGPEQVRTLVVERLFRGGGMSRRMNRLITRTGRAVLKRKLESIQESAGIQVEQVPAQYTSQECSGCGYTSKRNRPSRARYACRFCGKTMHADINAARVIQSRRSWQQPDNMGPKARTNTRQLLDQRFQHRWNRPMEGAVPDVTGAPGAHRTATANGETDGTSKYHALVQN
;
A
#
# COMPACT_ATOMS: atom_id res chain seq x y z
N ALA A 1 4.78 3.57 34.41
CA ALA A 1 4.01 2.36 34.08
C ALA A 1 3.33 2.58 32.73
N LEU A 2 3.76 1.87 31.68
CA LEU A 2 3.13 1.91 30.35
C LEU A 2 2.40 0.58 30.13
N THR A 3 1.19 0.48 30.67
CA THR A 3 0.30 -0.66 30.43
C THR A 3 -0.43 -0.44 29.09
N HIS A 4 0.28 -0.63 27.99
CA HIS A 4 -0.38 -1.07 26.77
C HIS A 4 -0.44 -2.60 26.86
N GLY A 5 -1.53 -3.14 27.41
CA GLY A 5 -1.82 -4.57 27.23
C GLY A 5 -1.85 -4.89 25.72
N PRO A 6 -1.53 -6.12 25.29
CA PRO A 6 -1.45 -6.41 23.87
C PRO A 6 -2.82 -6.18 23.24
N GLU A 7 -2.94 -5.15 22.39
CA GLU A 7 -4.10 -5.00 21.50
C GLU A 7 -4.23 -6.31 20.71
N GLN A 8 -5.25 -7.10 21.05
CA GLN A 8 -5.45 -8.40 20.43
C GLN A 8 -5.87 -8.19 18.98
N VAL A 9 -5.06 -8.68 18.04
CA VAL A 9 -5.35 -8.59 16.60
C VAL A 9 -6.63 -9.37 16.30
N ARG A 10 -7.69 -8.68 15.87
CA ARG A 10 -8.99 -9.32 15.54
C ARG A 10 -9.10 -9.77 14.09
N THR A 11 -8.38 -9.12 13.17
CA THR A 11 -8.52 -9.36 11.73
C THR A 11 -7.18 -9.23 11.01
N LEU A 12 -6.86 -10.23 10.20
CA LEU A 12 -5.77 -10.20 9.22
C LEU A 12 -6.34 -9.94 7.84
N VAL A 13 -6.00 -8.80 7.25
CA VAL A 13 -6.34 -8.48 5.86
C VAL A 13 -5.17 -8.88 4.98
N VAL A 14 -5.39 -9.84 4.10
CA VAL A 14 -4.34 -10.40 3.25
C VAL A 14 -4.70 -10.23 1.78
N GLU A 15 -3.68 -10.11 0.93
CA GLU A 15 -3.93 -10.09 -0.51
C GLU A 15 -4.33 -11.48 -1.03
N ARG A 16 -5.27 -11.49 -1.96
CA ARG A 16 -5.64 -12.67 -2.72
C ARG A 16 -4.55 -12.94 -3.76
N LEU A 17 -3.57 -13.74 -3.37
CA LEU A 17 -2.49 -14.16 -4.26
C LEU A 17 -3.09 -14.83 -5.51
N PHE A 18 -2.70 -14.35 -6.69
CA PHE A 18 -3.26 -14.72 -8.00
C PHE A 18 -3.48 -16.22 -8.22
N ARG A 19 -4.66 -16.61 -8.72
CA ARG A 19 -4.84 -17.82 -9.53
C ARG A 19 -4.90 -17.34 -10.97
N GLY A 20 -3.91 -17.67 -11.78
CA GLY A 20 -3.87 -17.27 -13.19
C GLY A 20 -3.31 -18.39 -14.04
N GLY A 21 -4.07 -18.82 -15.04
CA GLY A 21 -3.54 -19.58 -16.17
C GLY A 21 -2.80 -18.65 -17.14
N GLY A 22 -2.12 -19.22 -18.14
CA GLY A 22 -1.45 -18.43 -19.19
C GLY A 22 -0.06 -17.88 -18.84
N MET A 23 0.52 -18.28 -17.71
CA MET A 23 1.92 -18.00 -17.39
C MET A 23 2.87 -19.04 -18.01
N SER A 24 4.13 -18.65 -18.22
CA SER A 24 5.15 -19.56 -18.73
C SER A 24 5.38 -20.74 -17.79
N ARG A 25 5.78 -21.90 -18.34
CA ARG A 25 6.10 -23.10 -17.56
C ARG A 25 7.11 -22.82 -16.43
N ARG A 26 8.14 -22.01 -16.73
CA ARG A 26 9.14 -21.57 -15.74
C ARG A 26 8.52 -20.77 -14.59
N MET A 27 7.63 -19.82 -14.92
CA MET A 27 6.95 -19.01 -13.90
C MET A 27 6.02 -19.87 -13.04
N ASN A 28 5.25 -20.77 -13.64
CA ASN A 28 4.41 -21.71 -12.90
C ASN A 28 5.22 -22.56 -11.91
N ARG A 29 6.39 -23.06 -12.32
CA ARG A 29 7.30 -23.79 -11.43
C ARG A 29 7.77 -22.95 -10.24
N LEU A 30 8.11 -21.67 -10.47
CA LEU A 30 8.51 -20.77 -9.39
C LEU A 30 7.36 -20.50 -8.43
N ILE A 31 6.15 -20.25 -8.94
CA ILE A 31 4.96 -19.99 -8.13
C ILE A 31 4.58 -21.19 -7.28
N THR A 32 4.68 -22.41 -7.80
CA THR A 32 4.41 -23.62 -7.00
C THR A 32 5.40 -23.77 -5.85
N ARG A 33 6.67 -23.36 -6.04
CA ARG A 33 7.72 -23.45 -5.03
C ARG A 33 7.63 -22.41 -3.93
N THR A 34 6.84 -21.35 -4.07
CA THR A 34 6.71 -20.32 -3.02
C THR A 34 5.84 -20.76 -1.83
N GLY A 35 5.37 -22.01 -1.79
CA GLY A 35 4.71 -22.57 -0.60
C GLY A 35 3.32 -21.98 -0.30
N ARG A 36 2.63 -21.45 -1.32
CA ARG A 36 1.34 -20.75 -1.14
C ARG A 36 0.26 -21.60 -0.46
N ALA A 37 0.26 -22.91 -0.70
CA ALA A 37 -0.65 -23.84 -0.02
C ALA A 37 -0.37 -23.93 1.49
N VAL A 38 0.91 -23.86 1.89
CA VAL A 38 1.31 -23.83 3.30
C VAL A 38 0.84 -22.54 3.95
N LEU A 39 1.03 -21.40 3.29
CA LEU A 39 0.53 -20.11 3.78
C LEU A 39 -0.99 -20.12 3.97
N LYS A 40 -1.74 -20.64 2.99
CA LYS A 40 -3.21 -20.77 3.09
C LYS A 40 -3.62 -21.58 4.31
N ARG A 41 -3.03 -22.77 4.49
CA ARG A 41 -3.29 -23.63 5.66
C ARG A 41 -2.93 -22.96 6.97
N LYS A 42 -1.84 -22.19 7.01
CA LYS A 42 -1.45 -21.49 8.23
C LYS A 42 -2.42 -20.36 8.58
N LEU A 43 -2.93 -19.63 7.59
CA LEU A 43 -3.98 -18.62 7.80
C LEU A 43 -5.28 -19.27 8.31
N GLU A 44 -5.69 -20.39 7.74
CA GLU A 44 -6.84 -21.19 8.20
C GLU A 44 -6.65 -21.63 9.66
N SER A 45 -5.48 -22.20 9.98
CA SER A 45 -5.13 -22.61 11.35
C SER A 45 -5.13 -21.44 12.34
N ILE A 46 -4.66 -20.25 11.95
CA ILE A 46 -4.70 -19.05 12.80
C ILE A 46 -6.15 -18.62 13.07
N GLN A 47 -7.01 -18.69 12.06
CA GLN A 47 -8.43 -18.36 12.21
C GLN A 47 -9.14 -19.32 13.16
N GLU A 48 -8.87 -20.62 13.04
CA GLU A 48 -9.46 -21.66 13.89
C GLU A 48 -8.94 -21.60 15.33
N SER A 49 -7.62 -21.46 15.52
CA SER A 49 -6.98 -21.60 16.84
C SER A 49 -6.97 -20.31 17.66
N ALA A 50 -6.88 -19.14 17.01
CA ALA A 50 -6.76 -17.85 17.70
C ALA A 50 -8.00 -16.96 17.54
N GLY A 51 -9.04 -17.41 16.82
CA GLY A 51 -10.26 -16.64 16.59
C GLY A 51 -10.07 -15.38 15.72
N ILE A 52 -8.94 -15.28 15.03
CA ILE A 52 -8.56 -14.11 14.22
C ILE A 52 -9.20 -14.23 12.83
N GLN A 53 -10.04 -13.30 12.44
CA GLN A 53 -10.69 -13.31 11.12
C GLN A 53 -9.67 -13.06 10.00
N VAL A 54 -9.75 -13.80 8.90
CA VAL A 54 -8.88 -13.61 7.72
C VAL A 54 -9.71 -13.11 6.54
N GLU A 55 -9.47 -11.86 6.13
CA GLU A 55 -10.17 -11.23 5.00
C GLU A 55 -9.24 -11.10 3.79
N GLN A 56 -9.66 -11.63 2.64
CA GLN A 56 -8.86 -11.62 1.42
C GLN A 56 -9.29 -10.51 0.45
N VAL A 57 -8.39 -9.57 0.17
CA VAL A 57 -8.63 -8.46 -0.78
C VAL A 57 -7.86 -8.64 -2.10
N PRO A 58 -8.37 -8.13 -3.23
CA PRO A 58 -7.67 -8.28 -4.52
C PRO A 58 -6.33 -7.53 -4.59
N ALA A 59 -5.30 -8.24 -5.07
CA ALA A 59 -3.89 -7.79 -5.10
C ALA A 59 -3.56 -6.79 -6.23
N GLN A 60 -4.48 -6.56 -7.17
CA GLN A 60 -4.19 -5.78 -8.37
C GLN A 60 -3.81 -4.34 -8.02
N TYR A 61 -2.63 -3.92 -8.48
CA TYR A 61 -2.08 -2.56 -8.30
C TYR A 61 -1.79 -2.13 -6.84
N THR A 62 -1.86 -3.02 -5.84
CA THR A 62 -1.55 -2.67 -4.43
C THR A 62 -0.14 -2.11 -4.24
N SER A 63 0.81 -2.56 -5.08
CA SER A 63 2.20 -2.05 -5.10
C SER A 63 2.40 -0.73 -5.86
N GLN A 64 1.37 -0.21 -6.53
CA GLN A 64 1.41 0.99 -7.38
C GLN A 64 0.50 2.11 -6.85
N GLU A 65 -0.55 1.76 -6.11
CA GLU A 65 -1.47 2.69 -5.48
C GLU A 65 -0.85 3.39 -4.26
N CYS A 66 -1.16 4.67 -4.06
CA CYS A 66 -0.76 5.42 -2.88
C CYS A 66 -1.74 5.23 -1.74
N SER A 67 -1.25 4.67 -0.62
CA SER A 67 -2.03 4.56 0.64
C SER A 67 -2.53 5.90 1.21
N GLY A 68 -2.00 7.04 0.76
CA GLY A 68 -2.48 8.37 1.18
C GLY A 68 -3.58 8.93 0.30
N CYS A 69 -3.29 9.10 -1.00
CA CYS A 69 -4.15 9.83 -1.93
C CYS A 69 -4.92 8.93 -2.91
N GLY A 70 -4.61 7.63 -3.01
CA GLY A 70 -5.22 6.71 -3.98
C GLY A 70 -4.62 6.78 -5.41
N TYR A 71 -3.66 7.68 -5.66
CA TYR A 71 -3.03 7.78 -6.99
C TYR A 71 -2.28 6.50 -7.33
N THR A 72 -2.60 5.91 -8.49
CA THR A 72 -2.04 4.63 -8.93
C THR A 72 -1.16 4.82 -10.16
N SER A 73 0.12 4.49 -10.05
CA SER A 73 1.07 4.57 -11.15
C SER A 73 2.23 3.60 -10.97
N LYS A 74 2.71 3.00 -12.06
CA LYS A 74 3.93 2.18 -12.06
C LYS A 74 5.13 2.98 -11.55
N ARG A 75 5.19 4.29 -11.84
CA ARG A 75 6.29 5.18 -11.43
C ARG A 75 6.31 5.49 -9.93
N ASN A 76 5.30 5.06 -9.18
CA ASN A 76 5.26 5.21 -7.72
C ASN A 76 6.20 4.24 -7.00
N ARG A 77 6.62 3.13 -7.64
CA ARG A 77 7.55 2.14 -7.07
C ARG A 77 8.83 2.08 -7.93
N PRO A 78 9.77 3.00 -7.74
CA PRO A 78 11.00 3.05 -8.53
C PRO A 78 11.93 1.85 -8.27
N SER A 79 11.86 1.23 -7.08
CA SER A 79 12.65 0.04 -6.76
C SER A 79 11.87 -0.92 -5.86
N ARG A 80 12.45 -2.11 -5.59
CA ARG A 80 11.80 -3.13 -4.75
C ARG A 80 11.48 -2.60 -3.36
N ALA A 81 12.41 -1.89 -2.72
CA ALA A 81 12.27 -1.39 -1.35
C ALA A 81 11.63 0.01 -1.29
N ARG A 82 11.77 0.84 -2.32
CA ARG A 82 11.37 2.25 -2.27
C ARG A 82 10.02 2.50 -2.93
N TYR A 83 9.17 3.27 -2.25
CA TYR A 83 7.94 3.84 -2.78
C TYR A 83 7.96 5.38 -2.67
N ALA A 84 7.50 6.07 -3.72
CA ALA A 84 7.38 7.52 -3.79
C ALA A 84 6.19 7.90 -4.68
N CYS A 85 5.11 8.40 -4.08
CA CYS A 85 3.92 8.81 -4.83
C CYS A 85 4.22 10.03 -5.71
N ARG A 86 3.91 9.93 -7.01
CA ARG A 86 4.11 11.03 -7.97
C ARG A 86 3.02 12.12 -7.93
N PHE A 87 2.00 11.96 -7.10
CA PHE A 87 0.94 12.96 -6.90
C PHE A 87 1.11 13.74 -5.60
N CYS A 88 1.14 13.04 -4.45
CA CYS A 88 1.21 13.71 -3.14
C CYS A 88 2.61 13.70 -2.49
N GLY A 89 3.62 13.16 -3.18
CA GLY A 89 5.01 13.13 -2.68
C GLY A 89 5.30 12.12 -1.57
N LYS A 90 4.29 11.41 -1.02
CA LYS A 90 4.48 10.43 0.08
C LYS A 90 5.55 9.38 -0.25
N THR A 91 6.55 9.25 0.62
CA THR A 91 7.62 8.25 0.52
C THR A 91 7.61 7.25 1.68
N MET A 92 7.87 5.97 1.42
CA MET A 92 8.06 4.93 2.43
C MET A 92 8.60 3.63 1.83
N HIS A 93 8.79 2.59 2.66
CA HIS A 93 9.06 1.26 2.14
C HIS A 93 7.88 0.74 1.31
N ALA A 94 8.16 0.11 0.17
CA ALA A 94 7.13 -0.33 -0.77
C ALA A 94 6.15 -1.34 -0.15
N ASP A 95 6.67 -2.27 0.66
CA ASP A 95 5.83 -3.28 1.30
C ASP A 95 4.96 -2.68 2.43
N ILE A 96 5.43 -1.62 3.11
CA ILE A 96 4.62 -0.88 4.10
C ILE A 96 3.48 -0.13 3.40
N ASN A 97 3.76 0.51 2.27
CA ASN A 97 2.70 1.15 1.47
C ASN A 97 1.67 0.11 0.99
N ALA A 98 2.13 -1.02 0.46
CA ALA A 98 1.26 -2.07 -0.03
C ALA A 98 0.37 -2.64 1.09
N ALA A 99 0.92 -2.87 2.29
CA ALA A 99 0.14 -3.31 3.46
C ALA A 99 -0.95 -2.30 3.84
N ARG A 100 -0.64 -1.00 3.83
CA ARG A 100 -1.62 0.07 4.08
C ARG A 100 -2.71 0.15 3.00
N VAL A 101 -2.34 -0.03 1.73
CA VAL A 101 -3.33 -0.14 0.64
C VAL A 101 -4.24 -1.34 0.88
N ILE A 102 -3.68 -2.53 1.14
CA ILE A 102 -4.43 -3.76 1.44
C ILE A 102 -5.43 -3.54 2.59
N GLN A 103 -4.97 -2.95 3.70
CA GLN A 103 -5.84 -2.61 4.83
C GLN A 103 -6.97 -1.65 4.41
N SER A 104 -6.67 -0.60 3.66
CA SER A 104 -7.67 0.37 3.20
C SER A 104 -8.71 -0.23 2.26
N ARG A 105 -8.34 -1.28 1.52
CA ARG A 105 -9.21 -1.99 0.58
C ARG A 105 -10.20 -2.93 1.26
N ARG A 106 -10.00 -3.23 2.55
CA ARG A 106 -10.93 -4.02 3.36
C ARG A 106 -12.35 -3.48 3.30
N SER A 107 -12.50 -2.15 3.39
CA SER A 107 -13.81 -1.47 3.36
C SER A 107 -14.39 -1.32 1.95
N TRP A 108 -13.69 -1.75 0.91
CA TRP A 108 -14.16 -1.60 -0.44
C TRP A 108 -15.06 -2.78 -0.79
N GLN A 109 -16.32 -2.49 -1.11
CA GLN A 109 -17.14 -3.43 -1.86
C GLN A 109 -16.51 -3.56 -3.26
N GLN A 110 -15.66 -4.56 -3.44
CA GLN A 110 -15.27 -4.94 -4.78
C GLN A 110 -16.38 -5.85 -5.31
N PRO A 111 -16.92 -5.60 -6.52
CA PRO A 111 -17.82 -6.54 -7.13
C PRO A 111 -17.06 -7.86 -7.29
N ASP A 112 -17.58 -8.91 -6.65
CA ASP A 112 -17.03 -10.25 -6.78
C ASP A 112 -16.97 -10.63 -8.26
N ASN A 113 -15.84 -11.19 -8.68
CA ASN A 113 -15.62 -11.64 -10.06
C ASN A 113 -15.60 -10.53 -11.12
N MET A 114 -14.59 -9.67 -11.10
CA MET A 114 -14.19 -9.05 -12.37
C MET A 114 -13.71 -10.19 -13.30
N GLY A 115 -14.50 -10.50 -14.33
CA GLY A 115 -14.26 -11.57 -15.30
C GLY A 115 -12.96 -11.41 -16.11
N PRO A 116 -12.92 -11.80 -17.39
CA PRO A 116 -11.67 -11.86 -18.18
C PRO A 116 -10.81 -10.58 -18.19
N LYS A 117 -11.42 -9.41 -17.91
CA LYS A 117 -10.77 -8.07 -17.86
C LYS A 117 -10.50 -7.54 -16.44
N ALA A 118 -10.29 -8.41 -15.45
CA ALA A 118 -10.09 -8.01 -14.04
C ALA A 118 -9.07 -6.88 -13.82
N ARG A 119 -7.92 -6.93 -14.50
CA ARG A 119 -6.89 -5.91 -14.36
C ARG A 119 -7.28 -4.56 -14.95
N THR A 120 -8.00 -4.53 -16.06
CA THR A 120 -8.42 -3.27 -16.70
C THR A 120 -9.54 -2.62 -15.90
N ASN A 121 -10.53 -3.41 -15.49
CA ASN A 121 -11.65 -2.95 -14.69
C ASN A 121 -11.17 -2.42 -13.32
N THR A 122 -10.23 -3.12 -12.68
CA THR A 122 -9.64 -2.62 -11.42
C THR A 122 -8.91 -1.29 -11.64
N ARG A 123 -8.19 -1.15 -12.76
CA ARG A 123 -7.48 0.10 -13.07
C ARG A 123 -8.45 1.27 -13.21
N GLN A 124 -9.52 1.08 -13.99
CA GLN A 124 -10.56 2.09 -14.20
C GLN A 124 -11.25 2.49 -12.91
N LEU A 125 -11.60 1.52 -12.05
CA LEU A 125 -12.19 1.80 -10.73
C LEU A 125 -11.26 2.64 -9.86
N LEU A 126 -9.97 2.31 -9.81
CA LEU A 126 -8.98 3.10 -9.05
C LEU A 126 -8.86 4.52 -9.60
N ASP A 127 -8.90 4.69 -10.92
CA ASP A 127 -8.85 6.00 -11.56
C ASP A 127 -10.11 6.82 -11.25
N GLN A 128 -11.30 6.23 -11.37
CA GLN A 128 -12.56 6.88 -11.02
C GLN A 128 -12.59 7.33 -9.55
N ARG A 129 -12.13 6.47 -8.62
CA ARG A 129 -12.05 6.82 -7.20
C ARG A 129 -11.09 7.95 -6.93
N PHE A 130 -9.93 7.95 -7.59
CA PHE A 130 -8.97 9.02 -7.48
C PHE A 130 -9.54 10.34 -8.02
N GLN A 131 -10.12 10.31 -9.22
CA GLN A 131 -10.76 11.48 -9.85
C GLN A 131 -11.88 12.04 -8.98
N HIS A 132 -12.78 11.18 -8.47
CA HIS A 132 -13.87 11.59 -7.59
C HIS A 132 -13.34 12.23 -6.30
N ARG A 133 -12.29 11.67 -5.69
CA ARG A 133 -11.70 12.19 -4.46
C ARG A 133 -11.03 13.56 -4.65
N TRP A 134 -10.41 13.81 -5.80
CA TRP A 134 -9.57 14.99 -6.04
C TRP A 134 -10.14 15.99 -7.04
N ASN A 135 -11.28 15.67 -7.67
CA ASN A 135 -11.87 16.41 -8.78
C ASN A 135 -10.84 16.80 -9.87
N ARG A 136 -9.92 15.89 -10.19
CA ARG A 136 -8.83 16.10 -11.15
C ARG A 136 -8.67 14.90 -12.09
N PRO A 137 -8.48 15.13 -13.40
CA PRO A 137 -8.17 14.07 -14.33
C PRO A 137 -6.77 13.49 -14.06
N MET A 138 -6.53 12.26 -14.53
CA MET A 138 -5.23 11.59 -14.34
C MET A 138 -4.14 12.11 -15.31
N GLU A 139 -4.54 12.71 -16.44
CA GLU A 139 -3.63 13.33 -17.41
C GLU A 139 -2.91 14.52 -16.77
N GLY A 140 -1.57 14.49 -16.77
CA GLY A 140 -0.73 15.56 -16.21
C GLY A 140 0.02 15.23 -14.91
N ALA A 141 -0.01 14.00 -14.41
CA ALA A 141 0.92 13.57 -13.35
C ALA A 141 2.35 13.32 -13.91
N VAL A 142 2.97 14.37 -14.43
CA VAL A 142 4.38 14.49 -14.83
C VAL A 142 4.95 15.80 -14.22
N PRO A 143 6.27 15.92 -14.05
CA PRO A 143 6.91 16.08 -12.75
C PRO A 143 7.25 17.55 -12.44
N ASP A 144 6.35 18.29 -11.78
CA ASP A 144 6.76 19.48 -10.99
C ASP A 144 5.67 20.03 -10.04
N VAL A 145 4.49 19.42 -9.98
CA VAL A 145 3.42 20.00 -9.16
C VAL A 145 3.55 19.53 -7.72
N THR A 146 4.34 20.24 -6.92
CA THR A 146 4.07 20.37 -5.48
C THR A 146 2.68 20.96 -5.32
N GLY A 147 1.67 20.09 -5.29
CA GLY A 147 0.27 20.53 -5.30
C GLY A 147 -0.68 19.42 -4.88
N ALA A 148 -0.37 18.76 -3.76
CA ALA A 148 -1.46 18.30 -2.91
C ALA A 148 -2.19 19.55 -2.38
N PRO A 149 -3.52 19.54 -2.24
CA PRO A 149 -4.22 20.47 -1.35
C PRO A 149 -3.76 20.19 0.08
N GLY A 150 -2.64 20.77 0.48
CA GLY A 150 -2.22 20.90 1.85
C GLY A 150 -2.67 22.26 2.35
N ALA A 151 -3.91 22.36 2.84
CA ALA A 151 -4.22 23.41 3.78
C ALA A 151 -3.46 23.11 5.07
N HIS A 152 -2.74 24.13 5.53
CA HIS A 152 -1.95 24.15 6.75
C HIS A 152 -2.72 23.63 7.97
N ARG A 153 -2.07 22.76 8.75
CA ARG A 153 -2.12 22.82 10.20
C ARG A 153 -0.69 22.74 10.71
N THR A 154 -0.08 23.90 10.86
CA THR A 154 1.02 24.09 11.80
C THR A 154 0.47 23.80 13.19
N ALA A 155 0.82 22.64 13.76
CA ALA A 155 0.76 22.50 15.21
C ALA A 155 1.83 23.43 15.78
N THR A 156 1.37 24.39 16.57
CA THR A 156 2.18 25.38 17.28
C THR A 156 3.18 24.73 18.22
N ALA A 157 4.34 25.39 18.30
CA ALA A 157 5.46 25.26 19.23
C ALA A 157 5.24 24.44 20.52
N ASN A 158 6.15 23.51 20.79
CA ASN A 158 7.13 23.60 21.90
C ASN A 158 7.97 22.30 22.02
N GLY A 159 9.30 22.43 21.95
CA GLY A 159 10.36 21.51 22.44
C GLY A 159 10.44 20.12 21.78
N GLU A 160 11.57 19.57 21.34
CA GLU A 160 12.99 19.84 21.47
C GLU A 160 13.64 19.30 20.19
N THR A 161 14.47 20.10 19.53
CA THR A 161 15.39 19.62 18.52
C THR A 161 16.75 19.49 19.18
N ASP A 162 17.28 18.27 19.32
CA ASP A 162 18.58 17.98 18.72
C ASP A 162 18.98 16.49 18.75
N GLY A 163 19.65 16.09 17.67
CA GLY A 163 20.17 14.74 17.44
C GLY A 163 20.79 14.59 16.04
N THR A 164 21.64 15.56 15.69
CA THR A 164 22.46 15.80 14.49
C THR A 164 22.94 14.63 13.62
N SER A 165 22.80 14.81 12.29
CA SER A 165 23.78 14.49 11.23
C SER A 165 23.31 15.21 9.94
N LYS A 166 23.96 16.21 9.32
CA LYS A 166 25.35 16.65 9.26
C LYS A 166 25.38 18.18 9.05
N TYR A 167 25.97 18.93 9.97
CA TYR A 167 26.66 20.22 9.75
C TYR A 167 27.42 20.52 11.06
N HIS A 168 28.75 20.41 11.06
CA HIS A 168 29.61 21.02 12.07
C HIS A 168 31.03 21.10 11.52
N ALA A 169 31.47 22.31 11.21
CA ALA A 169 32.87 22.72 11.23
C ALA A 169 32.90 24.08 11.92
N LEU A 170 33.73 24.17 12.96
CA LEU A 170 33.71 25.15 14.04
C LEU A 170 34.35 26.49 13.64
N VAL A 171 33.83 27.55 14.26
CA VAL A 171 34.46 28.86 14.44
C VAL A 171 35.55 28.76 15.51
N GLN A 172 36.73 29.35 15.28
CA GLN A 172 37.49 30.07 16.32
C GLN A 172 38.26 31.25 15.71
N ASN A 173 38.16 32.37 16.43
CA ASN A 173 38.76 33.71 16.29
C ASN A 173 38.10 34.68 15.30
#